data_AF-A0A957TG73-F1
#
_entry.id   AF-A0A957TG73-F1
#
_cell.length_a   1.000
_cell.length_b   1.000
_cell.length_c   1.000
_cell.angle_alpha   90.00
_cell.angle_beta   90.00
_cell.angle_gamma   90.00
#
_symmetry.space_group_name_H-M   'P 1'
#
loop_
_entity.id
_entity.type
_entity.pdbx_description
1 polymer ?
#
loop_
_entity_poly.entity_id
_entity_poly.type
_entity_poly.pdbx_seq_one_letter_code
_entity_poly.pdbx_strand_id
1 'polypeptide(L)' 'MRDEYSGFTSRGAEVVAVGPDGVDTFTRYWSREEIPFIGLPDTAHTVAKLYKQEVNLFKLGR' A
#
# COMPACT_ATOMS: atom_id res chain seq x y z
N MET A 1 -2.72 -11.54 3.55
CA MET A 1 -3.03 -10.14 3.93
C MET A 1 -4.49 -9.77 3.74
N ARG A 2 -5.04 -9.74 2.52
CA ARG A 2 -6.46 -9.42 2.28
C ARG A 2 -7.40 -10.35 3.06
N ASP A 3 -7.20 -11.67 2.92
CA ASP A 3 -8.06 -12.68 3.55
C ASP A 3 -7.96 -12.67 5.09
N GLU A 4 -6.91 -12.06 5.62
CA GLU A 4 -6.61 -11.96 7.05
C GLU A 4 -6.96 -10.57 7.62
N TYR A 5 -7.50 -9.66 6.79
CA TYR A 5 -7.72 -8.25 7.17
C TYR A 5 -8.59 -8.12 8.43
N SER A 6 -9.66 -8.91 8.53
CA SER A 6 -10.51 -8.98 9.73
C SER A 6 -9.73 -9.40 10.99
N GLY A 7 -8.70 -10.22 10.84
CA GLY A 7 -7.79 -10.59 11.91
C GLY A 7 -7.02 -9.39 12.45
N PHE A 8 -6.53 -8.50 11.58
CA PHE A 8 -5.84 -7.28 12.02
C PHE A 8 -6.78 -6.33 12.74
N THR A 9 -7.94 -6.03 12.15
CA THR A 9 -8.90 -5.07 12.71
C THR A 9 -9.51 -5.54 14.03
N SER A 10 -9.75 -6.86 14.19
CA SER A 10 -10.21 -7.43 15.48
C SER A 10 -9.19 -7.26 16.62
N ARG A 11 -7.92 -7.05 16.31
CA ARG A 11 -6.85 -6.77 17.27
C ARG A 11 -6.57 -5.27 17.44
N GLY A 12 -7.39 -4.40 16.85
CA GLY A 12 -7.19 -2.95 16.89
C GLY A 12 -6.06 -2.45 15.99
N ALA A 13 -5.65 -3.24 15.00
CA ALA A 13 -4.63 -2.86 14.01
C ALA A 13 -5.26 -2.57 12.65
N GLU A 14 -4.75 -1.55 11.96
CA GLU A 14 -5.16 -1.16 10.60
C GLU A 14 -4.06 -1.49 9.60
N VAL A 15 -4.43 -1.80 8.37
CA VAL A 15 -3.49 -2.05 7.27
C VAL A 15 -3.56 -0.86 6.31
N VAL A 16 -2.39 -0.27 6.03
CA VAL A 16 -2.26 0.80 5.04
C VAL A 16 -1.24 0.36 4.00
N ALA A 17 -1.68 0.23 2.75
CA ALA A 17 -0.79 -0.06 1.63
C ALA A 17 -0.31 1.25 1.00
N VAL A 18 0.99 1.50 1.10
CA VAL A 18 1.64 2.69 0.55
C VAL A 18 2.32 2.33 -0.77
N GLY A 19 2.17 3.15 -1.80
CA GLY A 19 2.76 2.87 -3.11
C GLY A 19 2.97 4.13 -3.95
N PRO A 20 3.88 4.10 -4.93
CA PRO A 20 4.29 5.30 -5.67
C PRO A 20 3.30 5.72 -6.76
N ASP A 21 2.27 4.91 -7.02
CA ASP A 21 1.25 5.20 -8.02
C ASP A 21 0.28 6.31 -7.57
N GLY A 22 -0.32 7.00 -8.54
CA GLY A 22 -1.29 8.07 -8.28
C GLY A 22 -2.65 7.59 -7.79
N VAL A 23 -3.44 8.54 -7.28
CA VAL A 23 -4.79 8.33 -6.72
C VAL A 23 -5.71 7.56 -7.68
N ASP A 24 -5.70 7.91 -8.97
CA ASP A 24 -6.56 7.26 -9.96
C ASP A 24 -6.21 5.78 -10.16
N THR A 25 -4.91 5.45 -10.13
CA THR A 25 -4.43 4.08 -10.26
C THR A 25 -4.80 3.26 -9.03
N PHE A 26 -4.61 3.82 -7.84
CA PHE A 26 -5.07 3.22 -6.59
C PHE A 26 -6.58 2.98 -6.62
N THR A 27 -7.37 4.01 -6.94
CA THR A 27 -8.85 3.93 -6.96
C THR A 27 -9.34 2.82 -7.89
N ARG A 28 -8.81 2.77 -9.13
CA ARG A 28 -9.17 1.72 -10.10
C ARG A 28 -8.77 0.33 -9.60
N TYR A 29 -7.56 0.17 -9.07
CA TYR A 29 -7.07 -1.13 -8.60
C TYR A 29 -7.84 -1.60 -7.36
N TRP A 30 -8.08 -0.72 -6.39
CA TRP A 30 -8.84 -1.02 -5.18
C TRP A 30 -10.25 -1.47 -5.49
N SER A 31 -10.94 -0.75 -6.39
CA SER A 31 -12.29 -1.11 -6.79
C SER A 31 -12.32 -2.42 -7.57
N ARG A 32 -11.41 -2.61 -8.53
CA ARG A 32 -11.39 -3.81 -9.37
C ARG A 32 -11.06 -5.07 -8.58
N GLU A 33 -10.08 -4.96 -7.71
CA GLU A 33 -9.60 -6.09 -6.94
C GLU A 33 -10.30 -6.21 -5.59
N GLU A 34 -11.24 -5.32 -5.24
CA GLU A 34 -11.99 -5.29 -3.96
C GLU A 34 -11.11 -5.19 -2.69
N ILE A 35 -10.04 -4.39 -2.74
CA ILE A 35 -9.07 -4.26 -1.64
C ILE A 35 -9.75 -3.67 -0.40
N PRO A 36 -9.73 -4.37 0.76
CA PRO A 36 -10.56 -4.00 1.91
C PRO A 36 -9.88 -3.01 2.88
N PHE A 37 -8.62 -2.71 2.66
CA PHE A 37 -7.79 -1.85 3.53
C PHE A 37 -7.37 -0.56 2.83
N ILE A 38 -6.81 0.40 3.57
CA ILE A 38 -6.54 1.75 3.06
C ILE A 38 -5.39 1.74 2.05
N GLY A 39 -5.59 2.39 0.92
CA GLY A 39 -4.53 2.70 -0.04
C GLY A 39 -4.01 4.12 0.15
N LEU A 40 -2.69 4.29 0.29
CA LEU A 40 -2.01 5.58 0.41
C LEU A 40 -1.09 5.82 -0.80
N PRO A 41 -1.56 6.59 -1.81
CA PRO A 41 -0.72 7.07 -2.89
C PRO A 41 0.41 7.97 -2.36
N ASP A 42 1.66 7.56 -2.55
CA ASP A 42 2.88 8.29 -2.17
C ASP A 42 3.73 8.61 -3.40
N THR A 43 3.12 9.32 -4.37
CA THR A 43 3.76 9.70 -5.64
C THR A 43 5.03 10.54 -5.46
N ALA A 44 5.14 11.28 -4.37
CA ALA A 44 6.31 12.07 -4.02
C ALA A 44 7.36 11.30 -3.18
N HIS A 45 7.09 10.02 -2.88
CA HIS A 45 7.91 9.16 -2.03
C HIS A 45 8.20 9.75 -0.64
N THR A 46 7.32 10.60 -0.14
CA THR A 46 7.48 11.31 1.13
C THR A 46 7.37 10.37 2.32
N VAL A 47 6.41 9.45 2.28
CA VAL A 47 6.19 8.45 3.33
C VAL A 47 7.30 7.41 3.29
N ALA A 48 7.64 6.90 2.11
CA ALA A 48 8.75 5.97 1.94
C ALA A 48 10.08 6.53 2.48
N LYS A 49 10.38 7.81 2.19
CA LYS A 49 11.57 8.49 2.72
C LYS A 49 11.51 8.69 4.24
N LEU A 50 10.36 9.09 4.77
CA LEU A 50 10.17 9.30 6.21
C LEU A 50 10.51 8.05 7.01
N TYR A 51 10.02 6.90 6.57
CA TYR A 51 10.28 5.60 7.20
C TYR A 51 11.57 4.92 6.72
N LYS A 52 12.39 5.62 5.92
CA LYS A 52 13.66 5.12 5.38
C LYS A 52 13.52 3.75 4.71
N GLN A 53 12.44 3.57 3.94
CA GLN A 53 12.18 2.34 3.21
C GLN A 53 13.35 2.06 2.26
N GLU A 54 14.03 0.94 2.47
CA GLU A 54 15.13 0.51 1.61
C GLU A 54 14.61 0.14 0.22
N VAL A 55 15.24 0.68 -0.82
CA VAL A 55 14.97 0.32 -2.21
C VAL A 55 16.20 -0.36 -2.80
N ASN A 56 16.00 -1.49 -3.47
CA ASN A 56 17.06 -2.14 -4.22
C ASN A 56 16.93 -1.79 -5.70
N LEU A 57 17.72 -0.83 -6.16
CA LEU A 57 17.71 -0.34 -7.54
C LEU A 57 18.23 -1.38 -8.56
N PHE A 58 18.93 -2.42 -8.09
CA PHE A 58 19.44 -3.50 -8.94
C PHE A 58 18.41 -4.61 -9.18
N LYS A 59 17.23 -4.56 -8.54
CA LYS A 59 16.11 -5.43 -8.87
C LYS A 59 15.34 -4.81 -10.04
N LEU A 60 15.74 -5.14 -11.27
CA LEU A 60 15.09 -4.73 -12.52
C LEU A 60 13.78 -5.51 -12.77
N GLY A 61 12.81 -5.37 -11.86
CA GLY A 61 11.55 -6.11 -11.89
C GLY A 61 11.49 -7.26 -10.89
N ARG A 62 10.27 -7.77 -10.68
CA ARG A 62 9.91 -8.74 -9.61
C ARG A 62 10.85 -9.93 -9.50
#